data_AF-A0A344UAH1-F1
#
_entry.id   AF-A0A344UAH1-F1
#
_cell.length_a   1.000
_cell.length_b   1.000
_cell.length_c   1.000
_cell.angle_alpha   90.00
_cell.angle_beta   90.00
_cell.angle_gamma   90.00
#
_symmetry.space_group_name_H-M   'P 1'
#
loop_
_entity.id
_entity.type
_entity.pdbx_description
1 polymer ?
#
loop_
_entity_poly.entity_id
_entity_poly.type
_entity_poly.pdbx_seq_one_letter_code
_entity_poly.pdbx_strand_id
1 'polypeptide(L)'
;MIRRFRRCGHAPDALTLEDQAAVDQFRAMLAAVRSPEPWEPGNGRDVAVRVGPFIERAHPRPGDDRGTEVIVVALVHPDTPNAAAHLHSRQLGYTDRGWLRCETTTILGAWQPAYAMLTHAAAGLPLPEDVGMPPAHYAVDVEAREPDRSGFTFLRLGPYTQTWLASRDADRLNTELDGQAATVVPGFVVTAKCAPFDFSDRENYSDPYRTDVTSLLAATAAGVSE
;
A
#
# COMPACT_ATOMS: atom_id res chain seq x y z
N MET A 1 -30.24 -50.18 -10.19
CA MET A 1 -31.12 -49.04 -10.49
C MET A 1 -30.24 -47.83 -10.77
N ILE A 2 -30.03 -47.50 -12.05
CA ILE A 2 -29.13 -46.40 -12.46
C ILE A 2 -29.86 -45.08 -12.26
N ARG A 3 -29.38 -44.23 -11.34
CA ARG A 3 -29.86 -42.84 -11.19
C ARG A 3 -29.46 -42.07 -12.44
N ARG A 4 -30.40 -41.91 -13.37
CA ARG A 4 -30.25 -41.03 -14.53
C ARG A 4 -30.15 -39.60 -14.01
N PHE A 5 -29.02 -38.94 -14.26
CA PHE A 5 -28.91 -37.48 -14.15
C PHE A 5 -30.04 -36.87 -14.99
N ARG A 6 -31.02 -36.25 -14.32
CA ARG A 6 -32.00 -35.40 -15.00
C ARG A 6 -31.23 -34.20 -15.52
N ARG A 7 -31.12 -34.08 -16.86
CA ARG A 7 -30.78 -32.80 -17.49
C ARG A 7 -31.82 -31.79 -17.04
N CYS A 8 -31.41 -30.73 -16.35
CA CYS A 8 -32.25 -29.55 -16.17
C CYS A 8 -32.54 -28.98 -17.57
N GLY A 9 -33.80 -29.01 -18.01
CA GLY A 9 -34.26 -28.47 -19.30
C GLY A 9 -33.99 -26.96 -19.37
N HIS A 10 -33.34 -26.48 -20.43
CA HIS A 10 -33.97 -25.68 -21.50
C HIS A 10 -35.15 -24.82 -21.00
N ALA A 11 -34.87 -23.55 -20.68
CA ALA A 11 -35.88 -22.52 -20.88
C ALA A 11 -36.20 -22.50 -22.39
N PRO A 12 -37.46 -22.62 -22.81
CA PRO A 12 -37.86 -22.71 -24.21
C PRO A 12 -37.80 -21.36 -24.96
N ASP A 13 -37.52 -20.26 -24.26
CA ASP A 13 -37.47 -18.92 -24.82
C ASP A 13 -36.04 -18.53 -25.23
N ALA A 14 -35.92 -17.66 -26.22
CA ALA A 14 -34.63 -17.07 -26.59
C ALA A 14 -34.01 -16.38 -25.36
N LEU A 15 -32.68 -16.48 -25.20
CA LEU A 15 -31.96 -15.78 -24.13
C LEU A 15 -32.42 -14.33 -24.08
N THR A 16 -32.84 -13.90 -22.89
CA THR A 16 -33.17 -12.49 -22.69
C THR A 16 -31.90 -11.65 -22.87
N LEU A 17 -32.06 -10.34 -23.06
CA LEU A 17 -30.90 -9.44 -23.12
C LEU A 17 -30.07 -9.50 -21.83
N GLU A 18 -30.71 -9.73 -20.69
CA GLU A 18 -30.05 -9.89 -19.39
C GLU A 18 -29.24 -11.20 -19.33
N ASP A 19 -29.79 -12.31 -19.81
CA ASP A 19 -29.07 -13.60 -19.86
C ASP A 19 -27.85 -13.50 -20.78
N GLN A 20 -28.00 -12.83 -21.92
CA GLN A 20 -26.90 -12.64 -22.86
C GLN A 20 -25.79 -11.76 -22.25
N ALA A 21 -26.16 -10.66 -21.58
CA ALA A 21 -25.21 -9.80 -20.88
C ALA A 21 -24.44 -10.56 -19.78
N ALA A 22 -25.12 -11.40 -18.99
CA ALA A 22 -24.47 -12.22 -17.97
C ALA A 22 -23.48 -13.23 -18.57
N VAL A 23 -23.84 -13.89 -19.68
CA VAL A 23 -22.95 -14.81 -20.40
C VAL A 23 -21.72 -14.08 -20.95
N ASP A 24 -21.90 -12.89 -21.50
CA ASP A 24 -20.81 -12.10 -22.06
C ASP A 24 -19.88 -11.57 -20.97
N GLN A 25 -20.42 -11.15 -19.82
CA GLN A 25 -19.62 -10.77 -18.65
C GLN A 25 -18.78 -11.96 -18.13
N PHE A 26 -19.38 -13.15 -18.03
CA PHE A 26 -18.66 -14.36 -17.62
C PHE A 26 -17.55 -14.73 -18.61
N ARG A 27 -17.80 -14.63 -19.93
CA ARG A 27 -16.78 -14.86 -20.95
C ARG A 27 -15.64 -13.86 -20.87
N ALA A 28 -15.94 -12.57 -20.67
CA ALA A 28 -14.94 -11.53 -20.49
C ALA A 28 -14.06 -11.80 -19.25
N MET A 29 -14.68 -12.17 -18.13
CA MET A 29 -13.97 -12.56 -16.91
C MET A 29 -13.05 -13.77 -17.16
N LEU A 30 -13.55 -14.84 -17.81
CA LEU A 30 -12.71 -16.00 -18.14
C LEU A 30 -11.54 -15.65 -19.06
N ALA A 31 -11.75 -14.76 -20.03
CA ALA A 31 -10.69 -14.30 -20.92
C ALA A 31 -9.61 -13.53 -20.14
N ALA A 32 -10.01 -12.60 -19.27
CA ALA A 32 -9.09 -11.83 -18.43
C ALA A 32 -8.25 -12.74 -17.52
N VAL A 33 -8.87 -13.74 -16.86
CA VAL A 33 -8.15 -14.68 -15.98
C VAL A 33 -7.17 -15.57 -16.76
N ARG A 34 -7.55 -16.04 -17.96
CA ARG A 34 -6.73 -16.95 -18.78
C ARG A 34 -5.58 -16.23 -19.49
N SER A 35 -5.77 -14.98 -19.85
CA SER A 35 -4.79 -14.18 -20.57
C SER A 35 -4.82 -12.75 -20.04
N PRO A 36 -4.27 -12.54 -18.82
CA PRO A 36 -4.21 -11.22 -18.23
C PRO A 36 -3.49 -10.23 -19.15
N GLU A 37 -4.04 -9.02 -19.27
CA GLU A 37 -3.28 -7.93 -19.89
C GLU A 37 -2.05 -7.65 -19.01
N PRO A 38 -0.83 -7.63 -19.57
CA PRO A 38 0.36 -7.33 -18.81
C PRO A 38 0.24 -5.96 -18.13
N TRP A 39 0.69 -5.90 -16.88
CA TRP A 39 0.91 -4.62 -16.23
C TRP A 39 2.36 -4.19 -16.44
N GLU A 40 2.57 -2.91 -16.75
CA GLU A 40 3.88 -2.30 -16.88
C GLU A 40 4.12 -1.31 -15.73
N PRO A 41 5.26 -1.41 -15.02
CA PRO A 41 5.64 -0.47 -13.97
C PRO A 41 5.70 0.98 -14.45
N GLY A 42 5.33 1.94 -13.59
CA GLY A 42 5.52 3.37 -13.86
C GLY A 42 4.44 4.08 -14.68
N ASN A 43 3.37 3.39 -15.07
CA ASN A 43 2.29 3.94 -15.90
C ASN A 43 1.07 4.43 -15.11
N GLY A 44 1.07 4.27 -13.78
CA GLY A 44 -0.04 4.67 -12.90
C GLY A 44 -1.38 3.97 -13.18
N ARG A 45 -1.42 2.91 -14.00
CA ARG A 45 -2.63 2.11 -14.24
C ARG A 45 -2.89 1.21 -13.03
N ASP A 46 -4.18 1.07 -12.70
CA ASP A 46 -4.60 0.11 -11.69
C ASP A 46 -4.19 -1.31 -12.07
N VAL A 47 -3.92 -2.10 -11.04
CA VAL A 47 -3.48 -3.49 -11.12
C VAL A 47 -4.52 -4.43 -10.55
N ALA A 48 -4.59 -5.64 -11.10
CA ALA A 48 -5.32 -6.76 -10.52
C ALA A 48 -4.37 -7.52 -9.60
N VAL A 49 -4.67 -7.55 -8.30
CA VAL A 49 -3.81 -8.16 -7.28
C VAL A 49 -4.54 -9.30 -6.58
N ARG A 50 -3.85 -10.40 -6.33
CA ARG A 50 -4.42 -11.53 -5.60
C ARG A 50 -4.46 -11.25 -4.09
N VAL A 51 -5.65 -11.35 -3.48
CA VAL A 51 -5.87 -11.26 -2.03
C VAL A 51 -6.63 -12.51 -1.60
N GLY A 52 -5.90 -13.48 -1.02
CA GLY A 52 -6.46 -14.80 -0.75
C GLY A 52 -7.02 -15.45 -2.03
N PRO A 53 -8.29 -15.91 -2.04
CA PRO A 53 -8.93 -16.48 -3.22
C PRO A 53 -9.53 -15.43 -4.19
N PHE A 54 -9.48 -14.15 -3.84
CA PHE A 54 -10.08 -13.07 -4.63
C PHE A 54 -9.03 -12.29 -5.42
N ILE A 55 -9.51 -11.52 -6.40
CA ILE A 55 -8.72 -10.59 -7.20
C ILE A 55 -9.25 -9.19 -6.92
N GLU A 56 -8.41 -8.35 -6.33
CA GLU A 56 -8.76 -6.98 -5.98
C GLU A 56 -8.16 -5.98 -6.96
N ARG A 57 -8.87 -4.88 -7.15
CA ARG A 57 -8.33 -3.70 -7.82
C ARG A 57 -7.42 -2.97 -6.85
N ALA A 58 -6.18 -2.71 -7.24
CA ALA A 58 -5.29 -1.85 -6.49
C ALA A 58 -4.73 -0.74 -7.36
N HIS A 59 -4.61 0.45 -6.80
CA HIS A 59 -4.02 1.60 -7.46
C HIS A 59 -2.57 1.75 -7.02
N PRO A 60 -1.59 1.67 -7.93
CA PRO A 60 -0.21 1.94 -7.60
C PRO A 60 -0.03 3.38 -7.14
N ARG A 61 0.80 3.54 -6.12
CA ARG A 61 1.16 4.86 -5.62
C ARG A 61 2.09 5.54 -6.63
N PRO A 62 1.79 6.78 -7.08
CA PRO A 62 2.65 7.49 -8.01
C PRO A 62 4.09 7.62 -7.48
N GLY A 63 5.07 7.18 -8.27
CA GLY A 63 6.49 7.24 -7.93
C GLY A 63 7.04 5.99 -7.22
N ASP A 64 6.18 5.18 -6.61
CA ASP A 64 6.52 3.92 -5.95
C ASP A 64 6.05 2.69 -6.76
N ASP A 65 5.71 2.90 -8.03
CA ASP A 65 5.14 1.90 -8.96
C ASP A 65 6.17 1.34 -9.95
N ARG A 66 7.45 1.65 -9.76
CA ARG A 66 8.58 1.20 -10.60
C ARG A 66 9.43 0.10 -9.97
N GLY A 67 9.12 -0.32 -8.75
CA GLY A 67 9.84 -1.38 -8.05
C GLY A 67 9.75 -2.72 -8.77
N THR A 68 10.85 -3.46 -8.82
CA THR A 68 10.92 -4.76 -9.50
C THR A 68 10.36 -5.90 -8.65
N GLU A 69 10.49 -5.80 -7.32
CA GLU A 69 10.06 -6.83 -6.36
C GLU A 69 8.82 -6.41 -5.56
N VAL A 70 8.74 -5.14 -5.17
CA VAL A 70 7.65 -4.58 -4.38
C VAL A 70 7.29 -3.21 -4.93
N ILE A 71 5.99 -2.95 -5.03
CA ILE A 71 5.43 -1.61 -5.25
C ILE A 71 4.52 -1.22 -4.09
N VAL A 72 4.15 0.06 -4.02
CA VAL A 72 3.17 0.53 -3.05
C VAL A 72 1.82 0.70 -3.74
N VAL A 73 0.74 0.17 -3.15
CA VAL A 73 -0.62 0.22 -3.72
C VAL A 73 -1.66 0.59 -2.66
N ALA A 74 -2.81 1.09 -3.07
CA ALA A 74 -4.01 1.16 -2.24
C ALA A 74 -5.09 0.26 -2.85
N LEU A 75 -5.81 -0.53 -2.04
CA LEU A 75 -6.95 -1.30 -2.53
C LEU A 75 -8.12 -0.37 -2.85
N VAL A 76 -8.79 -0.59 -3.99
CA VAL A 76 -9.84 0.28 -4.51
C VAL A 76 -11.10 -0.54 -4.75
N HIS A 77 -12.26 0.01 -4.38
CA HIS A 77 -13.52 -0.63 -4.69
C HIS A 77 -13.72 -0.69 -6.22
N PRO A 78 -14.09 -1.86 -6.80
CA PRO A 78 -14.16 -2.05 -8.26
C PRO A 78 -15.07 -1.03 -8.95
N ASP A 79 -16.20 -0.68 -8.34
CA ASP A 79 -17.22 0.21 -8.92
C ASP A 79 -16.96 1.71 -8.72
N THR A 80 -15.90 2.06 -8.00
CA THR A 80 -15.56 3.48 -7.76
C THR A 80 -14.51 3.96 -8.76
N PRO A 81 -14.63 5.18 -9.29
CA PRO A 81 -13.70 5.67 -10.32
C PRO A 81 -12.26 5.84 -9.82
N ASN A 82 -12.05 6.06 -8.51
CA ASN A 82 -10.74 6.44 -7.95
C ASN A 82 -10.35 5.60 -6.74
N ALA A 83 -9.05 5.41 -6.55
CA ALA A 83 -8.41 5.27 -5.24
C ALA A 83 -8.53 6.61 -4.48
N ALA A 84 -9.75 7.03 -4.16
CA ALA A 84 -9.94 8.29 -3.45
C ALA A 84 -9.44 8.11 -2.03
N ALA A 85 -8.22 8.56 -1.76
CA ALA A 85 -7.58 8.56 -0.45
C ALA A 85 -8.44 9.12 0.70
N HIS A 86 -9.63 9.69 0.45
CA HIS A 86 -10.51 10.31 1.45
C HIS A 86 -12.04 10.20 1.21
N LEU A 87 -12.55 9.33 0.32
CA LEU A 87 -14.02 9.16 0.23
C LEU A 87 -14.49 8.15 1.28
N HIS A 88 -15.34 8.61 2.20
CA HIS A 88 -15.84 7.95 3.41
C HIS A 88 -16.72 6.70 3.15
N SER A 89 -16.47 5.93 2.10
CA SER A 89 -17.20 4.69 1.86
C SER A 89 -16.61 3.57 2.72
N ARG A 90 -17.04 3.57 3.98
CA ARG A 90 -16.92 2.47 4.96
C ARG A 90 -17.55 1.14 4.49
N GLN A 91 -18.01 1.06 3.24
CA GLN A 91 -18.99 0.08 2.86
C GLN A 91 -18.41 -1.34 2.89
N LEU A 92 -17.10 -1.54 2.66
CA LEU A 92 -16.46 -2.87 2.64
C LEU A 92 -14.95 -2.90 3.04
N GLY A 93 -14.42 -1.88 3.71
CA GLY A 93 -13.04 -1.89 4.23
C GLY A 93 -11.92 -1.47 3.26
N TYR A 94 -12.25 -1.02 2.05
CA TYR A 94 -11.27 -0.57 1.04
C TYR A 94 -10.49 0.71 1.43
N THR A 95 -11.00 1.54 2.34
CA THR A 95 -10.37 2.81 2.74
C THR A 95 -9.48 2.72 3.98
N ASP A 96 -9.69 1.71 4.83
CA ASP A 96 -9.08 1.66 6.17
C ASP A 96 -7.65 1.11 6.15
N ARG A 97 -7.19 0.65 4.99
CA ARG A 97 -5.88 -0.01 4.79
C ARG A 97 -4.74 0.94 4.44
N GLY A 98 -5.05 2.16 3.99
CA GLY A 98 -4.05 3.10 3.48
C GLY A 98 -3.21 2.51 2.35
N TRP A 99 -1.94 2.91 2.29
CA TRP A 99 -0.96 2.37 1.34
C TRP A 99 -0.37 1.06 1.84
N LEU A 100 -0.20 0.08 0.95
CA LEU A 100 0.23 -1.29 1.22
C LEU A 100 1.44 -1.65 0.36
N ARG A 101 2.36 -2.44 0.89
CA ARG A 101 3.48 -3.03 0.17
C ARG A 101 2.99 -4.28 -0.56
N CYS A 102 2.94 -4.19 -1.88
CA CYS A 102 2.48 -5.25 -2.76
C CYS A 102 3.69 -5.88 -3.45
N GLU A 103 3.93 -7.16 -3.20
CA GLU A 103 4.91 -7.91 -3.99
C GLU A 103 4.44 -7.98 -5.45
N THR A 104 5.34 -7.72 -6.39
CA THR A 104 5.02 -7.73 -7.83
C THR A 104 4.58 -9.11 -8.31
N THR A 105 4.98 -10.18 -7.62
CA THR A 105 4.55 -11.56 -7.85
C THR A 105 3.06 -11.81 -7.57
N THR A 106 2.41 -10.95 -6.78
CA THR A 106 0.97 -11.02 -6.48
C THR A 106 0.11 -10.30 -7.53
N ILE A 107 0.74 -9.50 -8.40
CA ILE A 107 0.08 -8.79 -9.50
C ILE A 107 -0.17 -9.77 -10.64
N LEU A 108 -1.44 -9.89 -11.03
CA LEU A 108 -1.86 -10.77 -12.11
C LEU A 108 -1.78 -10.09 -13.47
N GLY A 109 -1.85 -8.76 -13.49
CA GLY A 109 -1.86 -7.94 -14.69
C GLY A 109 -2.51 -6.58 -14.45
N ALA A 110 -2.75 -5.84 -15.52
CA ALA A 110 -3.49 -4.58 -15.44
C ALA A 110 -4.94 -4.85 -15.01
N TRP A 111 -5.50 -3.98 -14.19
CA TRP A 111 -6.90 -4.05 -13.82
C TRP A 111 -7.79 -3.89 -15.06
N GLN A 112 -8.80 -4.75 -15.15
CA GLN A 112 -9.84 -4.72 -16.17
C GLN A 112 -11.20 -4.88 -15.48
N PRO A 113 -12.28 -4.22 -15.97
CA PRO A 113 -13.62 -4.37 -15.38
C PRO A 113 -14.12 -5.82 -15.29
N ALA A 114 -13.60 -6.71 -16.15
CA ALA A 114 -13.91 -8.13 -16.13
C ALA A 114 -13.52 -8.84 -14.82
N TYR A 115 -12.55 -8.31 -14.07
CA TYR A 115 -12.17 -8.84 -12.74
C TYR A 115 -13.12 -8.43 -11.62
N ALA A 116 -14.04 -7.47 -11.84
CA ALA A 116 -14.92 -6.96 -10.79
C ALA A 116 -15.71 -8.09 -10.09
N MET A 117 -16.17 -9.10 -10.85
CA MET A 117 -16.89 -10.26 -10.31
C MET A 117 -16.08 -11.17 -9.38
N LEU A 118 -14.75 -11.01 -9.36
CA LEU A 118 -13.81 -11.83 -8.58
C LEU A 118 -13.29 -11.11 -7.33
N THR A 119 -13.88 -9.97 -6.99
CA THR A 119 -13.55 -9.19 -5.78
C THR A 119 -14.36 -9.65 -4.58
N HIS A 120 -13.89 -9.34 -3.37
CA HIS A 120 -14.69 -9.48 -2.15
C HIS A 120 -15.99 -8.68 -2.25
N ALA A 121 -15.93 -7.48 -2.85
CA ALA A 121 -17.09 -6.62 -3.05
C ALA A 121 -18.21 -7.29 -3.87
N ALA A 122 -17.87 -7.95 -4.98
CA ALA A 122 -18.86 -8.68 -5.77
C ALA A 122 -19.48 -9.86 -5.02
N ALA A 123 -18.75 -10.45 -4.06
CA ALA A 123 -19.28 -11.47 -3.15
C ALA A 123 -20.07 -10.90 -1.96
N GLY A 124 -20.17 -9.57 -1.82
CA GLY A 124 -20.79 -8.91 -0.68
C GLY A 124 -20.02 -9.08 0.63
N LEU A 125 -18.71 -9.34 0.54
CA LEU A 125 -17.83 -9.58 1.68
C LEU A 125 -16.95 -8.35 1.95
N PRO A 126 -16.65 -8.04 3.22
CA PRO A 126 -15.63 -7.06 3.55
C PRO A 126 -14.24 -7.59 3.18
N LEU A 127 -13.28 -6.68 2.99
CA LEU A 127 -11.87 -7.08 2.93
C LEU A 127 -11.45 -7.72 4.27
N PRO A 128 -10.59 -8.77 4.22
CA PRO A 128 -10.13 -9.44 5.43
C PRO A 128 -9.30 -8.52 6.33
N GLU A 129 -9.20 -8.87 7.62
CA GLU A 129 -8.39 -8.12 8.59
C GLU A 129 -6.90 -8.11 8.25
N ASP A 130 -6.43 -9.17 7.60
CA ASP A 130 -5.10 -9.28 7.02
C ASP A 130 -5.26 -9.61 5.53
N VAL A 131 -4.81 -8.71 4.67
CA VAL A 131 -4.85 -8.87 3.21
C VAL A 131 -3.57 -9.51 2.66
N GLY A 132 -2.63 -9.88 3.52
CA GLY A 132 -1.32 -10.43 3.12
C GLY A 132 -0.37 -9.39 2.53
N MET A 133 -0.68 -8.09 2.68
CA MET A 133 0.16 -6.98 2.25
C MET A 133 0.45 -6.09 3.46
N PRO A 134 1.71 -5.98 3.90
CA PRO A 134 2.07 -5.09 4.99
C PRO A 134 1.77 -3.63 4.66
N PRO A 135 1.44 -2.77 5.64
CA PRO A 135 1.30 -1.35 5.37
C PRO A 135 2.60 -0.72 4.87
N ALA A 136 2.51 0.16 3.87
CA ALA A 136 3.60 0.96 3.34
C ALA A 136 3.73 2.26 4.17
N HIS A 137 4.09 2.11 5.43
CA HIS A 137 4.42 3.25 6.30
C HIS A 137 5.83 3.74 6.02
N TYR A 138 6.04 5.03 6.29
CA TYR A 138 7.34 5.69 6.21
C TYR A 138 7.79 6.05 7.62
N ALA A 139 9.08 6.26 7.74
CA ALA A 139 9.74 6.74 8.92
C ALA A 139 10.61 7.94 8.58
N VAL A 140 11.04 8.66 9.61
CA VAL A 140 12.19 9.54 9.53
C VAL A 140 13.23 9.02 10.51
N ASP A 141 14.40 8.68 9.98
CA ASP A 141 15.55 8.27 10.77
C ASP A 141 16.54 9.43 10.84
N VAL A 142 16.96 9.78 12.06
CA VAL A 142 18.05 10.73 12.29
C VAL A 142 19.31 9.94 12.61
N GLU A 143 20.27 10.04 11.70
CA GLU A 143 21.52 9.30 11.73
C GLU A 143 22.69 10.22 12.05
N ALA A 144 23.55 9.80 12.96
CA ALA A 144 24.88 10.37 13.16
C ALA A 144 25.90 9.50 12.41
N ARG A 145 26.71 10.11 11.53
CA ARG A 145 27.70 9.42 10.71
C ARG A 145 29.10 10.02 10.88
N GLU A 146 30.12 9.17 11.00
CA GLU A 146 31.53 9.54 10.94
C GLU A 146 32.02 9.72 9.49
N PRO A 147 33.18 10.37 9.27
CA PRO A 147 33.77 10.49 7.93
C PRO A 147 34.04 9.15 7.22
N ASP A 148 34.26 8.08 7.97
CA ASP A 148 34.47 6.72 7.45
C ASP A 148 33.17 5.97 7.12
N ARG A 149 32.01 6.65 7.26
CA ARG A 149 30.64 6.17 7.06
C ARG A 149 30.11 5.20 8.11
N SER A 150 30.87 4.90 9.16
CA SER A 150 30.31 4.29 10.35
C SER A 150 29.33 5.25 11.02
N GLY A 151 28.40 4.74 11.82
CA GLY A 151 27.43 5.58 12.50
C GLY A 151 26.23 4.81 13.02
N PHE A 152 25.29 5.55 13.60
CA PHE A 152 24.13 5.00 14.27
C PHE A 152 22.91 5.91 14.09
N THR A 153 21.73 5.31 14.19
CA THR A 153 20.45 6.02 14.23
C THR A 153 20.09 6.24 15.69
N PHE A 154 19.85 7.49 16.09
CA PHE A 154 19.52 7.80 17.49
C PHE A 154 18.11 8.33 17.68
N LEU A 155 17.46 8.86 16.64
CA LEU A 155 16.03 9.15 16.66
C LEU A 155 15.36 8.48 15.48
N ARG A 156 14.24 7.81 15.74
CA ARG A 156 13.35 7.23 14.73
C ARG A 156 11.94 7.75 14.95
N LEU A 157 11.36 8.31 13.90
CA LEU A 157 10.00 8.83 13.91
C LEU A 157 9.13 8.02 12.97
N GLY A 158 7.95 7.62 13.42
CA GLY A 158 6.98 6.93 12.59
C GLY A 158 5.93 6.20 13.41
N PRO A 159 4.95 5.56 12.75
CA PRO A 159 4.80 5.50 11.29
C PRO A 159 4.16 6.77 10.69
N TYR A 160 4.65 7.19 9.54
CA TYR A 160 3.97 8.13 8.65
C TYR A 160 3.18 7.36 7.59
N THR A 161 1.93 7.75 7.38
CA THR A 161 1.08 7.15 6.34
C THR A 161 1.30 7.76 4.95
N GLN A 162 2.01 8.89 4.86
CA GLN A 162 2.28 9.61 3.62
C GLN A 162 3.75 10.04 3.56
N THR A 163 4.45 9.73 2.46
CA THR A 163 5.89 10.05 2.29
C THR A 163 6.14 11.54 2.40
N TRP A 164 5.26 12.41 1.89
CA TRP A 164 5.51 13.86 1.93
C TRP A 164 5.50 14.40 3.38
N LEU A 165 4.76 13.79 4.30
CA LEU A 165 4.82 14.15 5.73
C LEU A 165 6.16 13.76 6.32
N ALA A 166 6.63 12.53 6.03
CA ALA A 166 7.96 12.09 6.44
C ALA A 166 9.06 12.97 5.83
N SER A 167 8.99 13.31 4.54
CA SER A 167 9.94 14.22 3.88
C SER A 167 9.92 15.61 4.49
N ARG A 168 8.74 16.19 4.72
CA ARG A 168 8.61 17.52 5.35
C ARG A 168 9.24 17.54 6.73
N ASP A 169 8.99 16.51 7.54
CA ASP A 169 9.52 16.45 8.90
C ASP A 169 11.03 16.14 8.88
N ALA A 170 11.54 15.36 7.91
CA ALA A 170 12.97 15.21 7.68
C ALA A 170 13.64 16.54 7.28
N ASP A 171 13.05 17.33 6.37
CA ASP A 171 13.57 18.64 5.97
C ASP A 171 13.55 19.64 7.13
N ARG A 172 12.48 19.62 7.94
CA ARG A 172 12.39 20.42 9.16
C ARG A 172 13.48 20.04 10.15
N LEU A 173 13.72 18.75 10.39
CA LEU A 173 14.79 18.29 11.26
C LEU A 173 16.18 18.65 10.72
N ASN A 174 16.43 18.50 9.42
CA ASN A 174 17.69 18.93 8.81
C ASN A 174 17.95 20.43 8.98
N THR A 175 16.90 21.25 8.86
CA THR A 175 17.00 22.71 9.10
C THR A 175 17.42 23.01 10.55
N GLU A 176 16.85 22.32 11.53
CA GLU A 176 17.25 22.46 12.94
C GLU A 176 18.68 21.95 13.19
N LEU A 177 19.04 20.81 12.59
CA LEU A 177 20.36 20.21 12.69
C LEU A 177 21.45 21.12 12.11
N ASP A 178 21.19 21.77 10.98
CA ASP A 178 22.11 22.76 10.40
C ASP A 178 22.35 23.94 11.35
N GLY A 179 21.32 24.35 12.10
CA GLY A 179 21.43 25.38 13.15
C GLY A 179 22.20 24.93 14.40
N GLN A 180 22.40 23.63 14.58
CA GLN A 180 22.99 23.01 15.78
C GLN A 180 24.17 22.07 15.47
N ALA A 181 24.75 22.14 14.27
CA ALA A 181 25.69 21.14 13.73
C ALA A 181 26.92 20.86 14.63
N ALA A 182 27.32 21.80 15.49
CA ALA A 182 28.45 21.63 16.41
C ALA A 182 28.10 20.96 17.75
N THR A 183 26.82 20.80 18.08
CA THR A 183 26.38 20.48 19.47
C THR A 183 25.55 19.21 19.60
N VAL A 184 24.96 18.68 18.54
CA VAL A 184 24.01 17.55 18.65
C VAL A 184 24.73 16.23 18.93
N VAL A 185 25.76 15.90 18.15
CA VAL A 185 26.65 14.75 18.40
C VAL A 185 28.07 15.16 17.96
N PRO A 186 28.95 15.58 18.87
CA PRO A 186 30.29 16.08 18.51
C PRO A 186 31.10 15.05 17.70
N GLY A 187 31.69 15.48 16.59
CA GLY A 187 32.51 14.63 15.71
C GLY A 187 31.72 13.86 14.64
N PHE A 188 30.39 13.94 14.65
CA PHE A 188 29.53 13.29 13.67
C PHE A 188 28.85 14.32 12.76
N VAL A 189 28.57 13.90 11.52
CA VAL A 189 27.61 14.58 10.65
C VAL A 189 26.24 13.97 10.91
N VAL A 190 25.30 14.79 11.36
CA VAL A 190 23.95 14.35 11.71
C VAL A 190 22.98 14.73 10.60
N THR A 191 22.17 13.78 10.13
CA THR A 191 21.19 14.01 9.07
C THR A 191 19.89 13.26 9.34
N ALA A 192 18.76 13.89 9.04
CA ALA A 192 17.44 13.26 9.02
C ALA A 192 17.09 12.80 7.61
N LYS A 193 16.57 11.57 7.48
CA LYS A 193 16.23 10.96 6.20
C LYS A 193 14.86 10.29 6.27
N CYS A 194 14.07 10.46 5.22
CA CYS A 194 12.89 9.65 5.02
C CYS A 194 13.30 8.20 4.69
N ALA A 195 12.73 7.23 5.39
CA ALA A 195 13.01 5.81 5.22
C ALA A 195 11.69 5.00 5.18
N PRO A 196 11.69 3.76 4.68
CA PRO A 196 10.59 2.84 4.94
C PRO A 196 10.46 2.56 6.44
N PHE A 197 9.23 2.47 6.95
CA PHE A 197 9.00 2.08 8.34
C PHE A 197 9.20 0.57 8.53
N ASP A 198 10.00 0.18 9.51
CA ASP A 198 10.19 -1.22 9.90
C ASP A 198 9.22 -1.60 11.03
N PHE A 199 8.20 -2.40 10.70
CA PHE A 199 7.22 -2.89 11.66
C PHE A 199 7.81 -3.81 12.73
N SER A 200 8.88 -4.54 12.42
CA SER A 200 9.53 -5.44 13.37
C SER A 200 10.23 -4.67 14.49
N ASP A 201 10.60 -3.42 14.22
CA ASP A 201 11.32 -2.54 15.14
C ASP A 201 10.44 -1.40 15.69
N ARG A 202 9.11 -1.55 15.62
CA ARG A 202 8.13 -0.49 15.95
C ARG A 202 8.27 0.11 17.35
N GLU A 203 8.79 -0.65 18.31
CA GLU A 203 8.95 -0.22 19.70
C GLU A 203 10.04 0.86 19.84
N ASN A 204 10.96 0.93 18.86
CA ASN A 204 12.03 1.93 18.80
C ASN A 204 11.62 3.20 18.03
N TYR A 205 10.38 3.29 17.52
CA TYR A 205 9.88 4.48 16.83
C TYR A 205 9.06 5.36 17.78
N SER A 206 9.33 6.66 17.75
CA SER A 206 8.49 7.67 18.37
C SER A 206 7.37 8.10 17.44
N ASP A 207 6.16 8.20 17.98
CA ASP A 207 4.97 8.64 17.25
C ASP A 207 5.04 10.16 16.97
N PRO A 208 5.18 10.59 15.69
CA PRO A 208 5.36 11.99 15.34
C PRO A 208 4.09 12.83 15.53
N TYR A 209 2.93 12.21 15.79
CA TYR A 209 1.66 12.92 15.98
C TYR A 209 1.37 13.25 17.45
N ARG A 210 2.15 12.70 18.38
CA ARG A 210 1.95 12.89 19.83
C ARG A 210 2.84 13.95 20.43
N THR A 211 4.01 14.17 19.84
CA THR A 211 5.02 15.09 20.33
C THR A 211 5.63 15.83 19.15
N ASP A 212 5.90 17.12 19.33
CA ASP A 212 6.58 17.90 18.30
C ASP A 212 7.98 17.33 18.00
N VAL A 213 8.27 17.18 16.71
CA VAL A 213 9.46 16.46 16.22
C VAL A 213 10.79 17.14 16.59
N THR A 214 10.82 18.47 16.73
CA THR A 214 12.05 19.18 17.13
C THR A 214 12.27 19.08 18.64
N SER A 215 11.19 19.00 19.42
CA SER A 215 11.26 18.69 20.85
C SER A 215 11.78 17.26 21.10
N LEU A 216 11.36 16.29 20.28
CA LEU A 216 11.92 14.93 20.33
C LEU A 216 13.41 14.92 20.01
N LEU A 217 13.83 15.63 18.95
CA LEU A 217 15.25 15.76 18.60
C LEU A 217 16.09 16.31 19.76
N ALA A 218 15.63 17.41 20.39
CA ALA A 218 16.35 18.02 21.51
C ALA A 218 16.46 17.08 22.72
N ALA A 219 15.38 16.38 23.06
CA ALA A 219 15.38 15.42 24.17
C ALA A 219 16.35 14.25 23.91
N THR A 220 16.36 13.72 22.68
CA THR A 220 17.26 12.62 22.32
C THR A 220 18.72 13.08 22.26
N ALA A 221 18.99 14.27 21.71
CA ALA A 221 20.36 14.82 21.64
C ALA A 221 20.98 15.04 23.04
N ALA A 222 20.17 15.49 24.01
CA ALA A 222 20.61 15.63 25.39
C ALA A 222 21.03 14.27 26.00
N GLY A 223 20.26 13.21 25.76
CA GLY A 223 20.58 11.87 26.27
C GLY A 223 21.76 11.16 25.60
N VAL A 224 22.21 11.63 24.42
CA VAL A 224 23.41 11.12 23.72
C VAL A 224 24.69 11.85 24.16
N SER A 225 24.54 13.05 24.75
CA SER A 225 25.66 13.89 25.18
C SER A 225 26.10 13.65 26.65
N GLU A 226 25.38 12.81 27.39
CA GLU A 226 25.72 12.35 28.75
C GLU A 226 26.56 11.06 28.74
#